data_AF-M9MF99-F1
#
_entry.id   AF-M9MF99-F1
#
_cell.length_a   1.000
_cell.length_b   1.000
_cell.length_c   1.000
_cell.angle_alpha   90.00
_cell.angle_beta   90.00
_cell.angle_gamma   90.00
#
_symmetry.space_group_name_H-M   'P 1'
#
loop_
_entity.id
_entity.type
_entity.pdbx_description
1 polymer ?
#
loop_
_entity_poly.entity_id
_entity_poly.type
_entity_poly.pdbx_seq_one_letter_code
_entity_poly.pdbx_strand_id
1 'polypeptide(L)'
;VSLGQTVESAVHDIISRSVVELRKNAFGDDASEATSLAWTRTQAWTVVQKLAAKGEIAYYGLLHNEFKGNEAAIKSLEQAEIISVRHHDGRPSAIRAGRPVMQEAIKRLVADRVFNDTQTLLANAAAIESAEKSLRTIEAEISDISRMIQGSPFKVASGAGATDGAVLPPPGDKKKDDGWSLKLSWFGDGDGAPSIRTSEAAKARTEFLMSKMAELQTKISKLDAQSTAIKARLAAHTD
;
A
#
# COMPACT_ATOMS: atom_id res chain seq x y z
N VAL A 1 5.05 -14.95 -41.15
CA VAL A 1 6.33 -15.14 -41.86
C VAL A 1 5.97 -15.54 -43.26
N SER A 2 6.35 -14.73 -44.24
CA SER A 2 6.11 -15.03 -45.66
C SER A 2 7.37 -15.63 -46.28
N LEU A 3 7.22 -16.49 -47.28
CA LEU A 3 8.34 -17.06 -48.03
C LEU A 3 9.04 -15.94 -48.82
N GLY A 4 10.37 -15.81 -48.65
CA GLY A 4 11.18 -14.74 -49.25
C GLY A 4 11.43 -13.52 -48.35
N GLN A 5 10.92 -13.51 -47.12
CA GLN A 5 11.18 -12.46 -46.14
C GLN A 5 12.60 -12.56 -45.55
N THR A 6 13.30 -11.42 -45.42
CA THR A 6 14.59 -11.34 -44.72
C THR A 6 14.42 -11.67 -43.23
N VAL A 7 15.44 -12.25 -42.61
CA VAL A 7 15.41 -12.64 -41.18
C VAL A 7 15.10 -11.44 -40.29
N GLU A 8 15.68 -10.28 -40.58
CA GLU A 8 15.52 -9.05 -39.82
C GLU A 8 14.07 -8.56 -39.84
N SER A 9 13.45 -8.54 -41.02
CA SER A 9 12.03 -8.21 -41.17
C SER A 9 11.14 -9.21 -40.43
N ALA A 10 11.43 -10.51 -40.52
CA ALA A 10 10.66 -11.54 -39.82
C ALA A 10 10.74 -11.36 -38.29
N VAL A 11 11.90 -11.00 -37.75
CA VAL A 11 12.09 -10.69 -36.32
C VAL A 11 11.29 -9.44 -35.92
N HIS A 12 11.35 -8.37 -36.71
CA HIS A 12 10.57 -7.15 -36.44
C HIS A 12 9.06 -7.42 -36.42
N ASP A 13 8.56 -8.26 -37.32
CA ASP A 13 7.15 -8.66 -37.37
C ASP A 13 6.75 -9.51 -36.17
N ILE A 14 7.64 -10.38 -35.70
CA ILE A 14 7.42 -11.18 -34.49
C ILE A 14 7.33 -10.25 -33.27
N ILE A 15 8.27 -9.30 -33.12
CA ILE A 15 8.23 -8.31 -32.02
C ILE A 15 6.96 -7.48 -32.09
N SER A 16 6.58 -6.99 -33.27
CA SER A 16 5.39 -6.16 -33.45
C SER A 16 4.11 -6.90 -33.06
N ARG A 17 3.99 -8.19 -33.41
CA ARG A 17 2.88 -9.05 -32.95
C ARG A 17 2.92 -9.27 -31.45
N SER A 18 4.09 -9.52 -30.87
CA SER A 18 4.23 -9.66 -29.41
C SER A 18 3.89 -8.38 -28.64
N VAL A 19 4.09 -7.18 -29.20
CA VAL A 19 3.64 -5.92 -28.59
C VAL A 19 2.11 -5.85 -28.52
N VAL A 20 1.41 -6.30 -29.57
CA VAL A 20 -0.06 -6.35 -29.60
C VAL A 20 -0.58 -7.39 -28.61
N GLU A 21 0.00 -8.59 -28.60
CA GLU A 21 -0.33 -9.65 -27.63
C GLU A 21 -0.12 -9.17 -26.18
N LEU A 22 1.02 -8.53 -25.90
CA LEU A 22 1.32 -7.98 -24.58
C LEU A 22 0.26 -6.96 -24.14
N ARG A 23 -0.16 -6.07 -25.04
CA ARG A 23 -1.18 -5.06 -24.74
C ARG A 23 -2.51 -5.71 -24.35
N LYS A 24 -2.97 -6.64 -25.19
CA LYS A 24 -4.25 -7.33 -24.99
C LYS A 24 -4.24 -8.21 -23.74
N ASN A 25 -3.19 -9.02 -23.57
CA ASN A 25 -3.14 -9.99 -22.49
C ASN A 25 -2.85 -9.33 -21.14
N ALA A 26 -1.99 -8.31 -21.08
CA ALA A 26 -1.59 -7.68 -19.82
C ALA A 26 -2.54 -6.56 -19.35
N PHE A 27 -3.20 -5.87 -20.28
CA PHE A 27 -4.01 -4.67 -19.99
C PHE A 27 -5.50 -4.80 -20.36
N GLY A 28 -5.88 -5.88 -21.05
CA GLY A 28 -7.21 -6.07 -21.62
C GLY A 28 -7.38 -5.34 -22.96
N ASP A 29 -8.29 -5.84 -23.80
CA ASP A 29 -8.75 -5.14 -25.03
C ASP A 29 -9.59 -3.92 -24.63
N ASP A 30 -10.51 -4.13 -23.68
CA ASP A 30 -11.45 -3.13 -23.17
C ASP A 30 -11.43 -3.05 -21.62
N ALA A 31 -12.16 -2.09 -21.07
CA ALA A 31 -12.28 -1.89 -19.61
C ALA A 31 -12.94 -3.08 -18.88
N SER A 32 -13.88 -3.78 -19.52
CA SER A 32 -14.53 -4.98 -18.96
C SER A 32 -13.53 -6.14 -18.85
N GLU A 33 -12.82 -6.43 -19.92
CA GLU A 33 -11.80 -7.48 -19.97
C GLU A 33 -10.62 -7.20 -19.02
N ALA A 34 -10.28 -5.94 -18.82
CA ALA A 34 -9.23 -5.60 -17.86
C ALA A 34 -9.63 -5.88 -16.40
N THR A 35 -10.92 -5.94 -16.10
CA THR A 35 -11.43 -6.20 -14.74
C THR A 35 -11.52 -7.70 -14.45
N SER A 36 -11.52 -8.56 -15.47
CA SER A 36 -11.51 -10.02 -15.32
C SER A 36 -10.11 -10.60 -15.10
N LEU A 37 -9.06 -9.81 -15.29
CA LEU A 37 -7.67 -10.22 -15.05
C LEU A 37 -7.41 -10.45 -13.55
N ALA A 38 -6.57 -11.44 -13.25
CA ALA A 38 -6.17 -11.77 -11.87
C ALA A 38 -5.24 -10.71 -11.24
N TRP A 39 -4.84 -9.70 -12.00
CA TRP A 39 -3.98 -8.59 -11.59
C TRP A 39 -4.59 -7.25 -12.02
N THR A 40 -4.17 -6.19 -11.36
CA THR A 40 -4.57 -4.83 -11.72
C THR A 40 -3.71 -4.27 -12.86
N ARG A 41 -4.26 -3.37 -13.68
CA ARG A 41 -3.48 -2.67 -14.73
C ARG A 41 -2.24 -1.98 -14.17
N THR A 42 -2.33 -1.38 -12.98
CA THR A 42 -1.19 -0.73 -12.30
C THR A 42 -0.09 -1.73 -11.95
N GLN A 43 -0.45 -2.93 -11.50
CA GLN A 43 0.53 -4.00 -11.24
C GLN A 43 1.22 -4.45 -12.53
N ALA A 44 0.45 -4.71 -13.60
CA ALA A 44 1.01 -5.05 -14.91
C ALA A 44 1.96 -3.96 -15.43
N TRP A 45 1.54 -2.69 -15.37
CA TRP A 45 2.36 -1.56 -15.80
C TRP A 45 3.66 -1.47 -15.03
N THR A 46 3.62 -1.66 -13.71
CA THR A 46 4.82 -1.62 -12.86
C THR A 46 5.80 -2.74 -13.21
N VAL A 47 5.30 -3.95 -13.49
CA VAL A 47 6.14 -5.08 -13.94
C VAL A 47 6.78 -4.76 -15.29
N VAL A 48 6.00 -4.27 -16.26
CA VAL A 48 6.47 -3.90 -17.60
C VAL A 48 7.55 -2.81 -17.52
N GLN A 49 7.34 -1.75 -16.73
CA GLN A 49 8.33 -0.68 -16.54
C GLN A 49 9.64 -1.19 -15.90
N LYS A 50 9.54 -2.01 -14.84
CA LYS A 50 10.71 -2.56 -14.16
C LYS A 50 11.50 -3.52 -15.06
N LEU A 51 10.81 -4.38 -15.83
CA LEU A 51 11.42 -5.29 -16.80
C LEU A 51 12.05 -4.54 -17.97
N ALA A 52 11.44 -3.46 -18.47
CA ALA A 52 12.03 -2.64 -19.52
C ALA A 52 13.35 -1.99 -19.07
N ALA A 53 13.42 -1.53 -17.81
CA ALA A 53 14.58 -0.82 -17.27
C ALA A 53 15.74 -1.75 -16.88
N LYS A 54 15.46 -2.89 -16.22
CA LYS A 54 16.48 -3.76 -15.63
C LYS A 54 16.59 -5.14 -16.29
N GLY A 55 15.57 -5.58 -17.02
CA GLY A 55 15.47 -6.94 -17.59
C GLY A 55 15.16 -8.04 -16.56
N GLU A 56 15.33 -7.76 -15.27
CA GLU A 56 15.10 -8.71 -14.18
C GLU A 56 14.64 -8.01 -12.91
N ILE A 57 13.77 -8.68 -12.15
CA ILE A 57 13.17 -8.16 -10.92
C ILE A 57 13.29 -9.22 -9.81
N ALA A 58 13.61 -8.82 -8.59
CA ALA A 58 13.59 -9.71 -7.44
C ALA A 58 12.15 -10.13 -7.11
N TYR A 59 11.89 -11.45 -7.04
CA TYR A 59 10.54 -12.01 -6.88
C TYR A 59 9.82 -11.48 -5.63
N TYR A 60 10.42 -11.69 -4.45
CA TYR A 60 9.81 -11.29 -3.18
C TYR A 60 9.68 -9.77 -3.02
N GLY A 61 10.61 -9.01 -3.60
CA GLY A 61 10.54 -7.55 -3.61
C GLY A 61 9.31 -7.07 -4.40
N LEU A 62 8.97 -7.72 -5.50
CA LEU A 62 7.76 -7.42 -6.28
C LEU A 62 6.49 -7.88 -5.54
N LEU A 63 6.53 -9.09 -4.96
CA LEU A 63 5.39 -9.70 -4.29
C LEU A 63 4.88 -8.85 -3.12
N HIS A 64 5.78 -8.38 -2.25
CA HIS A 64 5.37 -7.66 -1.04
C HIS A 64 5.07 -6.18 -1.28
N ASN A 65 5.76 -5.53 -2.22
CA ASN A 65 5.59 -4.10 -2.46
C ASN A 65 4.41 -3.79 -3.38
N GLU A 66 4.35 -4.42 -4.57
CA GLU A 66 3.33 -4.11 -5.58
C GLU A 66 2.12 -5.04 -5.52
N PHE A 67 2.35 -6.32 -5.21
CA PHE A 67 1.29 -7.33 -5.18
C PHE A 67 0.69 -7.54 -3.80
N LYS A 68 1.22 -6.90 -2.76
CA LYS A 68 0.74 -6.99 -1.37
C LYS A 68 0.55 -8.44 -0.89
N GLY A 69 1.42 -9.35 -1.35
CA GLY A 69 1.36 -10.78 -1.03
C GLY A 69 0.44 -11.62 -1.93
N ASN A 70 -0.15 -11.06 -2.98
CA ASN A 70 -0.95 -11.81 -3.94
C ASN A 70 -0.07 -12.61 -4.92
N GLU A 71 0.28 -13.84 -4.55
CA GLU A 71 1.03 -14.75 -5.41
C GLU A 71 0.21 -15.24 -6.62
N ALA A 72 -1.12 -15.33 -6.50
CA ALA A 72 -1.98 -15.82 -7.57
C ALA A 72 -1.87 -14.93 -8.80
N ALA A 73 -1.83 -13.61 -8.61
CA ALA A 73 -1.63 -12.65 -9.68
C ALA A 73 -0.29 -12.84 -10.42
N ILE A 74 0.81 -13.13 -9.71
CA ILE A 74 2.12 -13.40 -10.32
C ILE A 74 2.08 -14.72 -11.10
N LYS A 75 1.47 -15.77 -10.54
CA LYS A 75 1.29 -17.05 -11.23
C LYS A 75 0.44 -16.91 -12.49
N SER A 76 -0.62 -16.11 -12.46
CA SER A 76 -1.44 -15.83 -13.65
C SER A 76 -0.68 -15.02 -14.71
N LEU A 77 0.19 -14.09 -14.30
CA LEU A 77 1.08 -13.38 -15.23
C LEU A 77 2.09 -14.32 -15.91
N GLU A 78 2.59 -15.32 -15.17
CA GLU A 78 3.46 -16.37 -15.71
C GLU A 78 2.68 -17.29 -16.66
N GLN A 79 1.46 -17.69 -16.30
CA GLN A 79 0.59 -18.50 -17.16
C GLN A 79 0.18 -17.78 -18.45
N ALA A 80 0.04 -16.45 -18.41
CA ALA A 80 -0.19 -15.61 -19.58
C ALA A 80 1.08 -15.40 -20.44
N GLU A 81 2.18 -16.06 -20.10
CA GLU A 81 3.51 -15.97 -20.71
C GLU A 81 4.11 -14.56 -20.71
N ILE A 82 3.56 -13.63 -19.92
CA ILE A 82 4.06 -12.25 -19.82
C ILE A 82 5.42 -12.23 -19.13
N ILE A 83 5.53 -13.03 -18.06
CA ILE A 83 6.73 -13.17 -17.24
C ILE A 83 7.14 -14.65 -17.12
N SER A 84 8.36 -14.87 -16.66
CA SER A 84 8.85 -16.17 -16.23
C SER A 84 9.53 -16.04 -14.88
N VAL A 85 9.24 -16.97 -13.96
CA VAL A 85 9.83 -17.03 -12.63
C VAL A 85 11.04 -17.96 -12.65
N ARG A 86 12.22 -17.40 -12.39
CA ARG A 86 13.44 -18.16 -12.17
C ARG A 86 13.47 -18.67 -10.73
N HIS A 87 13.84 -19.93 -10.61
CA HIS A 87 14.00 -20.61 -9.34
C HIS A 87 15.49 -20.82 -9.06
N HIS A 88 15.89 -20.58 -7.82
CA HIS A 88 17.24 -20.83 -7.31
C HIS A 88 17.09 -21.65 -6.03
N ASP A 89 17.75 -22.80 -5.93
CA ASP A 89 17.58 -23.76 -4.80
C ASP A 89 16.11 -24.10 -4.47
N GLY A 90 15.26 -24.23 -5.49
CA GLY A 90 13.84 -24.56 -5.30
C GLY A 90 12.95 -23.42 -4.81
N ARG A 91 13.48 -22.21 -4.59
CA ARG A 91 12.67 -21.00 -4.28
C ARG A 91 12.63 -20.03 -5.46
N PRO A 92 11.50 -19.32 -5.68
CA PRO A 92 11.45 -18.20 -6.60
C PRO A 92 12.50 -17.13 -6.24
N SER A 93 13.38 -16.79 -7.17
CA SER A 93 14.45 -15.81 -6.94
C SER A 93 14.21 -14.54 -7.73
N ALA A 94 13.95 -14.67 -9.03
CA ALA A 94 13.87 -13.56 -9.94
C ALA A 94 12.78 -13.74 -11.00
N ILE A 95 12.31 -12.63 -11.53
CA ILE A 95 11.28 -12.55 -12.56
C ILE A 95 11.90 -11.90 -13.79
N ARG A 96 11.72 -12.54 -14.95
CA ARG A 96 12.14 -12.02 -16.27
C ARG A 96 10.93 -12.00 -17.21
N ALA A 97 11.07 -11.41 -18.39
CA ALA A 97 10.07 -11.59 -19.44
C ALA A 97 9.94 -13.08 -19.80
N GLY A 98 8.72 -13.52 -20.15
CA GLY A 98 8.43 -14.94 -20.42
C GLY A 98 9.30 -15.55 -21.52
N ARG A 99 9.66 -14.74 -22.53
CA ARG A 99 10.52 -15.14 -23.65
C ARG A 99 11.36 -13.95 -24.15
N PRO A 100 12.51 -14.18 -24.83
CA PRO A 100 13.38 -13.09 -25.30
C PRO A 100 12.67 -12.07 -26.21
N VAL A 101 11.80 -12.54 -27.10
CA VAL A 101 10.98 -11.65 -27.95
C VAL A 101 10.10 -10.73 -27.11
N MET A 102 9.57 -11.25 -26.00
CA MET A 102 8.70 -10.47 -25.13
C MET A 102 9.46 -9.40 -24.36
N GLN A 103 10.74 -9.63 -24.03
CA GLN A 103 11.59 -8.59 -23.47
C GLN A 103 11.72 -7.41 -24.44
N GLU A 104 11.92 -7.68 -25.73
CA GLU A 104 11.99 -6.62 -26.76
C GLU A 104 10.62 -5.97 -26.99
N ALA A 105 9.53 -6.74 -26.93
CA ALA A 105 8.18 -6.20 -26.98
C ALA A 105 7.89 -5.25 -25.80
N ILE A 106 8.29 -5.61 -24.57
CA ILE A 106 8.18 -4.77 -23.38
C ILE A 106 8.94 -3.45 -23.57
N LYS A 107 10.19 -3.51 -24.04
CA LYS A 107 10.98 -2.29 -24.32
C LYS A 107 10.29 -1.41 -25.35
N ARG A 108 9.77 -1.99 -26.44
CA ARG A 108 9.10 -1.24 -27.50
C ARG A 108 7.76 -0.65 -27.05
N LEU A 109 7.02 -1.36 -26.20
CA LEU A 109 5.78 -0.87 -25.59
C LEU A 109 6.04 0.30 -24.63
N VAL A 110 7.11 0.24 -23.83
CA VAL A 110 7.50 1.33 -22.92
C VAL A 110 8.05 2.54 -23.69
N ALA A 111 8.69 2.31 -24.84
CA ALA A 111 9.16 3.37 -25.73
C ALA A 111 8.02 4.08 -26.50
N ASP A 112 6.85 3.45 -26.63
CA ASP A 112 5.66 4.11 -27.16
C ASP A 112 5.19 5.18 -26.16
N ARG A 113 5.40 6.44 -26.54
CA ARG A 113 5.12 7.59 -25.70
C ARG A 113 3.64 7.70 -25.32
N VAL A 114 2.72 7.48 -26.27
CA VAL A 114 1.28 7.65 -26.01
C VAL A 114 0.81 6.58 -25.04
N PHE A 115 1.21 5.33 -25.27
CA PHE A 115 0.86 4.24 -24.37
C PHE A 115 1.50 4.44 -22.98
N ASN A 116 2.77 4.82 -22.94
CA ASN A 116 3.49 5.06 -21.68
C ASN A 116 2.86 6.18 -20.85
N ASP A 117 2.56 7.32 -21.48
CA ASP A 117 1.94 8.46 -20.83
C ASP A 117 0.54 8.09 -20.32
N THR A 118 -0.25 7.36 -21.11
CA THR A 118 -1.60 6.91 -20.72
C THR A 118 -1.56 5.96 -19.53
N GLN A 119 -0.72 4.92 -19.58
CA GLN A 119 -0.65 3.94 -18.48
C GLN A 119 -0.03 4.55 -17.21
N THR A 120 0.95 5.44 -17.36
CA THR A 120 1.54 6.17 -16.23
C THR A 120 0.52 7.10 -15.58
N LEU A 121 -0.33 7.76 -16.37
CA LEU A 121 -1.41 8.59 -15.84
C LEU A 121 -2.41 7.76 -15.03
N LEU A 122 -2.82 6.61 -15.54
CA LEU A 122 -3.74 5.70 -14.82
C LEU A 122 -3.11 5.15 -13.53
N ALA A 123 -1.82 4.79 -13.57
CA ALA A 123 -1.08 4.34 -12.41
C ALA A 123 -0.95 5.44 -11.33
N ASN A 124 -0.68 6.68 -11.76
CA ASN A 124 -0.61 7.84 -10.85
C ASN A 124 -1.96 8.11 -10.20
N ALA A 125 -3.06 8.07 -10.97
CA ALA A 125 -4.41 8.25 -10.43
C ALA A 125 -4.74 7.21 -9.36
N ALA A 126 -4.45 5.93 -9.61
CA ALA A 126 -4.64 4.87 -8.62
C ALA A 126 -3.77 5.04 -7.36
N ALA A 127 -2.53 5.54 -7.54
CA ALA A 127 -1.62 5.82 -6.43
C ALA A 127 -2.09 7.01 -5.57
N ILE A 128 -2.64 8.06 -6.19
CA ILE A 128 -3.25 9.21 -5.51
C ILE A 128 -4.45 8.73 -4.70
N GLU A 129 -5.38 7.99 -5.30
CA GLU A 129 -6.58 7.48 -4.61
C GLU A 129 -6.20 6.61 -3.39
N SER A 130 -5.18 5.77 -3.50
CA SER A 130 -4.68 4.98 -2.37
C SER A 130 -4.03 5.83 -1.28
N ALA A 131 -3.34 6.90 -1.66
CA ALA A 131 -2.71 7.82 -0.71
C ALA A 131 -3.77 8.66 0.02
N GLU A 132 -4.80 9.13 -0.68
CA GLU A 132 -5.95 9.83 -0.10
C GLU A 132 -6.73 8.96 0.88
N LYS A 133 -6.98 7.69 0.55
CA LYS A 133 -7.58 6.74 1.50
C LYS A 133 -6.77 6.62 2.79
N SER A 134 -5.44 6.55 2.66
CA SER A 134 -4.54 6.48 3.82
C SER A 134 -4.54 7.78 4.63
N LEU A 135 -4.63 8.94 3.96
CA LEU A 135 -4.77 10.24 4.62
C LEU A 135 -6.07 10.30 5.44
N ARG A 136 -7.20 9.88 4.88
CA ARG A 136 -8.48 9.86 5.61
C ARG A 136 -8.43 8.96 6.86
N THR A 137 -7.74 7.83 6.80
CA THR A 137 -7.52 6.97 7.98
C THR A 137 -6.68 7.68 9.04
N ILE A 138 -5.62 8.38 8.64
CA ILE A 138 -4.77 9.14 9.56
C ILE A 138 -5.55 10.31 10.19
N GLU A 139 -6.35 11.03 9.40
CA GLU A 139 -7.22 12.12 9.89
C GLU A 139 -8.25 11.62 10.91
N ALA A 140 -8.86 10.45 10.66
CA ALA A 140 -9.77 9.81 11.60
C ALA A 140 -9.05 9.45 12.91
N GLU A 141 -7.86 8.85 12.83
CA GLU A 141 -7.07 8.48 14.00
C GLU A 141 -6.66 9.71 14.83
N ILE A 142 -6.25 10.81 14.19
CA ILE A 142 -5.94 12.07 14.88
C ILE A 142 -7.19 12.64 15.56
N SER A 143 -8.34 12.63 14.89
CA SER A 143 -9.62 13.05 15.47
C SER A 143 -9.98 12.22 16.71
N ASP A 144 -9.80 10.91 16.65
CA ASP A 144 -10.08 10.01 17.77
C ASP A 144 -9.15 10.25 18.96
N ILE A 145 -7.85 10.45 18.71
CA ILE A 145 -6.89 10.84 19.74
C ILE A 145 -7.29 12.19 20.36
N SER A 146 -7.66 13.18 19.55
CA SER A 146 -8.10 14.49 20.02
C SER A 146 -9.35 14.40 20.90
N ARG A 147 -10.33 13.57 20.52
CA ARG A 147 -11.54 13.32 21.32
C ARG A 147 -11.21 12.63 22.63
N MET A 148 -10.28 11.66 22.64
CA MET A 148 -9.86 10.97 23.86
C MET A 148 -9.16 11.92 24.83
N ILE A 149 -8.35 12.87 24.33
CA ILE A 149 -7.68 13.89 25.15
C ILE A 149 -8.72 14.87 25.75
N GLN A 150 -9.64 15.37 24.93
CA GLN A 150 -10.67 16.34 25.36
C GLN A 150 -11.75 15.71 26.25
N GLY A 151 -12.04 14.43 26.07
CA GLY A 151 -13.14 13.70 26.72
C GLY A 151 -12.74 12.84 27.92
N SER A 152 -11.57 13.07 28.55
CA SER A 152 -11.09 12.26 29.68
C SER A 152 -12.20 12.01 30.74
N PRO A 153 -12.73 10.77 30.90
CA PRO A 153 -13.69 10.44 31.95
C PRO A 153 -13.04 10.32 33.33
N PHE A 154 -11.71 10.33 33.39
CA PHE A 154 -10.97 10.46 34.63
C PHE A 154 -10.73 11.94 34.91
N LYS A 155 -11.69 12.57 35.58
CA LYS A 155 -11.39 13.74 36.42
C LYS A 155 -10.25 13.31 37.34
N VAL A 156 -9.05 13.79 37.06
CA VAL A 156 -8.00 13.85 38.08
C VAL A 156 -8.56 14.77 39.14
N ALA A 157 -9.09 14.20 40.22
CA ALA A 157 -9.43 14.94 41.40
C ALA A 157 -8.12 15.55 41.90
N SER A 158 -7.90 16.83 41.59
CA SER A 158 -6.88 17.62 42.25
C SER A 158 -7.17 17.54 43.75
N GLY A 159 -6.32 16.82 44.48
CA GLY A 159 -6.41 16.73 45.93
C GLY A 159 -6.22 18.11 46.54
N ALA A 160 -7.33 18.80 46.79
CA ALA A 160 -7.39 19.86 47.76
C ALA A 160 -7.60 19.19 49.12
N GLY A 161 -6.56 19.22 49.95
CA GLY A 161 -6.61 18.72 51.31
C GLY A 161 -7.70 19.43 52.10
N ALA A 162 -8.54 18.64 52.76
CA ALA A 162 -9.28 19.02 53.96
C ALA A 162 -9.51 17.73 54.75
N THR A 163 -8.56 17.40 55.61
CA THR A 163 -8.81 16.43 56.69
C THR A 163 -9.67 17.14 57.71
N ASP A 164 -10.96 16.85 57.74
CA ASP A 164 -11.76 17.20 58.91
C ASP A 164 -12.84 16.16 59.17
N GLY A 165 -12.95 15.77 60.44
CA GLY A 165 -14.13 15.13 61.00
C GLY A 165 -14.28 13.62 60.78
N ALA A 166 -13.59 12.83 61.61
CA ALA A 166 -14.02 11.48 61.94
C ALA A 166 -15.38 11.51 62.65
N VAL A 167 -16.40 10.86 62.09
CA VAL A 167 -17.58 10.38 62.84
C VAL A 167 -18.02 9.03 62.27
N LEU A 168 -17.73 7.96 63.03
CA LEU A 168 -18.35 6.65 62.87
C LEU A 168 -19.84 6.69 63.28
N PRO A 169 -20.73 6.01 62.54
CA PRO A 169 -21.95 5.44 63.12
C PRO A 169 -21.80 3.92 63.42
N PRO A 170 -22.57 3.39 64.40
CA PRO A 170 -22.39 2.08 65.04
C PRO A 170 -22.89 0.87 64.22
N PRO A 171 -22.53 -0.38 64.59
CA PRO A 171 -22.74 -1.57 63.76
C PRO A 171 -24.15 -2.15 63.89
N GLY A 172 -24.78 -2.43 62.75
CA GLY A 172 -26.04 -3.18 62.63
C GLY A 172 -25.82 -4.54 61.96
N ASP A 173 -26.70 -5.48 62.30
CA ASP A 173 -26.49 -6.92 62.32
C ASP A 173 -26.32 -7.68 60.99
N LYS A 174 -25.70 -8.86 61.15
CA LYS A 174 -25.36 -9.90 60.17
C LYS A 174 -26.52 -10.32 59.26
N LYS A 175 -26.21 -10.47 57.96
CA LYS A 175 -26.67 -11.61 57.15
C LYS A 175 -25.51 -12.15 56.30
N LYS A 176 -25.28 -13.46 56.44
CA LYS A 176 -24.41 -14.28 55.60
C LYS A 176 -25.03 -14.34 54.21
N ASP A 177 -24.24 -14.04 53.19
CA ASP A 177 -24.43 -14.59 51.85
C ASP A 177 -23.06 -15.05 51.34
N ASP A 178 -22.99 -16.35 51.06
CA ASP A 178 -21.81 -17.05 50.57
C ASP A 178 -21.56 -16.64 49.11
N GLY A 179 -20.44 -15.96 48.86
CA GLY A 179 -20.05 -15.54 47.52
C GLY A 179 -18.57 -15.17 47.48
N TRP A 180 -17.78 -16.03 46.85
CA TRP A 180 -16.34 -15.89 46.64
C TRP A 180 -16.00 -14.51 46.04
N SER A 181 -15.50 -13.60 46.89
CA SER A 181 -14.94 -12.31 46.48
C SER A 181 -13.45 -12.30 46.82
N LEU A 182 -12.62 -12.47 45.79
CA LEU A 182 -11.19 -12.23 45.84
C LEU A 182 -10.95 -10.73 46.09
N LYS A 183 -10.81 -10.35 47.37
CA LYS A 183 -10.21 -9.08 47.75
C LYS A 183 -8.71 -9.17 47.50
N LEU A 184 -8.26 -8.62 46.37
CA LEU A 184 -6.85 -8.30 46.16
C LEU A 184 -6.53 -7.06 47.00
N SER A 185 -6.00 -7.26 48.21
CA SER A 185 -5.49 -6.19 49.06
C SER A 185 -4.28 -5.55 48.40
N TRP A 186 -4.41 -4.26 48.12
CA TRP A 186 -3.41 -3.37 47.55
C TRP A 186 -2.54 -2.82 48.67
N PHE A 187 -1.35 -3.37 48.88
CA PHE A 187 -0.24 -2.73 49.61
C PHE A 187 1.08 -3.27 49.04
N GLY A 188 1.91 -2.37 48.52
CA GLY A 188 3.20 -2.71 47.93
C GLY A 188 3.82 -1.51 47.23
N ASP A 189 4.40 -0.65 48.06
CA ASP A 189 5.21 0.52 47.74
C ASP A 189 6.42 0.20 46.85
N GLY A 190 6.74 1.13 45.95
CA GLY A 190 8.08 1.35 45.36
C GLY A 190 8.69 0.31 44.42
N ASP A 191 8.54 0.50 43.10
CA ASP A 191 9.71 0.83 42.26
C ASP A 191 9.26 1.49 40.94
N GLY A 192 9.96 2.56 40.55
CA GLY A 192 9.57 3.49 39.49
C GLY A 192 9.72 2.92 38.09
N ALA A 193 8.65 2.34 37.53
CA ALA A 193 8.48 2.30 36.08
C ALA A 193 7.89 3.64 35.61
N PRO A 194 8.45 4.32 34.59
CA PRO A 194 7.86 5.55 34.10
C PRO A 194 6.47 5.24 33.56
N SER A 195 5.44 5.65 34.30
CA SER A 195 4.08 5.63 33.82
C SER A 195 4.05 6.61 32.65
N ILE A 196 4.16 6.10 31.42
CA ILE A 196 4.01 6.94 30.23
C ILE A 196 2.66 7.60 30.40
N ARG A 197 2.67 8.90 30.71
CA ARG A 197 1.44 9.67 30.85
C ARG A 197 0.75 9.47 29.51
N THR A 198 -0.48 8.99 29.52
CA THR A 198 -1.25 8.71 28.29
C THR A 198 -1.24 9.90 27.32
N SER A 199 -1.04 11.12 27.85
CA SER A 199 -0.79 12.34 27.10
C SER A 199 0.52 12.38 26.29
N GLU A 200 1.64 11.84 26.80
CA GLU A 200 2.93 11.80 26.10
C GLU A 200 2.92 10.76 24.98
N ALA A 201 2.36 9.57 25.23
CA ALA A 201 2.13 8.56 24.19
C ALA A 201 1.18 9.07 23.09
N ALA A 202 0.09 9.74 23.48
CA ALA A 202 -0.84 10.35 22.54
C ALA A 202 -0.15 11.45 21.72
N LYS A 203 0.64 12.32 22.36
CA LYS A 203 1.41 13.37 21.68
C LYS A 203 2.41 12.79 20.67
N ALA A 204 3.22 11.81 21.08
CA ALA A 204 4.19 11.15 20.20
C ALA A 204 3.49 10.45 19.01
N ARG A 205 2.33 9.82 19.25
CA ARG A 205 1.53 9.22 18.18
C ARG A 205 0.98 10.27 17.21
N THR A 206 0.43 11.38 17.73
CA THR A 206 -0.06 12.48 16.89
C THR A 206 1.07 13.10 16.06
N GLU A 207 2.24 13.33 16.64
CA GLU A 207 3.42 13.84 15.90
C GLU A 207 3.85 12.88 14.78
N PHE A 208 3.90 11.58 15.06
CA PHE A 208 4.19 10.57 14.04
C PHE A 208 3.15 10.55 12.90
N LEU A 209 1.85 10.61 13.26
CA LEU A 209 0.76 10.65 12.28
C LEU A 209 0.81 11.91 11.42
N MET A 210 1.10 13.07 12.01
CA MET A 210 1.26 14.34 11.29
C MET A 210 2.47 14.30 10.33
N SER A 211 3.60 13.72 10.75
CA SER A 211 4.76 13.51 9.87
C SER A 211 4.39 12.64 8.67
N LYS A 212 3.71 11.52 8.91
CA LYS A 212 3.26 10.61 7.85
C LYS A 212 2.23 11.26 6.92
N MET A 213 1.37 12.12 7.46
CA MET A 213 0.41 12.91 6.68
C MET A 213 1.13 13.87 5.73
N ALA A 214 2.17 14.57 6.20
CA ALA A 214 2.99 15.46 5.39
C ALA A 214 3.73 14.71 4.27
N GLU A 215 4.29 13.53 4.55
CA GLU A 215 4.90 12.66 3.54
C GLU A 215 3.89 12.22 2.46
N LEU A 216 2.67 11.85 2.86
CA LEU A 216 1.62 11.47 1.90
C LEU A 216 1.16 12.67 1.06
N GLN A 217 0.99 13.85 1.66
CA GLN A 217 0.62 15.07 0.93
C GLN A 217 1.68 15.48 -0.09
N THR A 218 2.97 15.46 0.29
CA THR A 218 4.07 15.74 -0.65
C THR A 218 4.11 14.73 -1.79
N LYS A 219 3.84 13.45 -1.51
CA LYS A 219 3.74 12.41 -2.53
C LYS A 219 2.56 12.65 -3.49
N ILE A 220 1.38 13.02 -2.98
CA ILE A 220 0.21 13.35 -3.82
C ILE A 220 0.52 14.55 -4.71
N SER A 221 1.04 15.63 -4.13
CA SER A 221 1.43 16.82 -4.89
C SER A 221 2.42 16.51 -6.03
N LYS A 222 3.40 15.64 -5.78
CA LYS A 222 4.34 15.18 -6.80
C LYS A 222 3.66 14.38 -7.91
N LEU A 223 2.76 13.46 -7.56
CA LEU A 223 2.01 12.65 -8.52
C LEU A 223 1.04 13.53 -9.35
N ASP A 224 0.45 14.55 -8.75
CA ASP A 224 -0.41 15.52 -9.44
C ASP A 224 0.38 16.39 -10.42
N ALA A 225 1.55 16.88 -10.01
CA ALA A 225 2.44 17.63 -10.90
C ALA A 225 2.88 16.76 -12.10
N GLN A 226 3.24 15.50 -11.85
CA GLN A 226 3.56 14.55 -12.91
C GLN A 226 2.36 14.29 -13.84
N SER A 227 1.17 14.09 -13.27
CA SER A 227 -0.06 13.86 -14.04
C SER A 227 -0.45 15.07 -14.88
N THR A 228 -0.23 16.28 -14.38
CA THR A 228 -0.47 17.54 -15.11
C THR A 228 0.48 17.67 -16.29
N ALA A 229 1.77 17.40 -16.09
CA ALA A 229 2.76 17.39 -17.16
C ALA A 229 2.42 16.35 -18.23
N ILE A 230 2.01 15.14 -17.83
CA ILE A 230 1.59 14.07 -18.76
C ILE A 230 0.36 14.50 -19.57
N LYS A 231 -0.66 15.07 -18.92
CA LYS A 231 -1.87 15.57 -19.61
C LYS A 231 -1.52 16.65 -20.63
N ALA A 232 -0.64 17.59 -20.28
CA ALA A 232 -0.17 18.62 -21.22
C ALA A 232 0.56 18.00 -22.43
N ARG A 233 1.38 16.97 -22.21
CA ARG A 233 2.08 16.23 -23.27
C ARG A 233 1.13 15.49 -24.20
N LEU A 234 0.08 14.88 -23.67
CA LEU A 234 -0.94 14.18 -24.45
C LEU A 234 -1.79 15.17 -25.26
N ALA A 235 -2.17 16.30 -24.66
CA ALA A 235 -2.92 17.36 -25.36
C ALA A 235 -2.13 17.97 -26.53
N ALA A 236 -0.81 18.12 -26.40
CA ALA A 236 0.05 18.62 -27.47
C ALA A 236 0.23 17.62 -28.64
N HIS A 237 -0.25 16.39 -28.51
CA HIS A 237 -0.18 15.35 -29.54
C HIS A 237 -1.47 15.24 -30.37
N THR A 238 -2.47 16.08 -30.05
CA THR A 238 -3.81 16.10 -30.68
C THR A 238 -3.92 17.07 -31.85
N ASP A 239 -2.82 17.72 -32.26
CA ASP A 239 -2.66 18.53 -33.48
C ASP A 239 -1.71 17.83 -34.47
#